data_AF-A0AAW7YQZ7-F1
#
_entry.id   AF-A0AAW7YQZ7-F1
#
_cell.length_a   1.000
_cell.length_b   1.000
_cell.length_c   1.000
_cell.angle_alpha   90.00
_cell.angle_beta   90.00
_cell.angle_gamma   90.00
#
_symmetry.space_group_name_H-M   'P 1'
#
loop_
_entity.id
_entity.type
_entity.pdbx_description
1 polymer ?
#
loop_
_entity_poly.entity_id
_entity_poly.type
_entity_poly.pdbx_seq_one_letter_code
_entity_poly.pdbx_strand_id
1 'polypeptide(L)'
;MLTLKIKEINDKSVTYKYYPNDDENIKPGVIQMDIDSLQILNAKKSGIENNTIDNYFIHAIDRIHTNTNKRLFPDSELVAWG
;
A
#
# COMPACT_ATOMS: atom_id res chain seq x y z
N MET A 1 -8.07 1.41 9.61
CA MET A 1 -8.44 1.36 8.18
C MET A 1 -7.50 2.26 7.38
N LEU A 2 -7.27 1.96 6.11
CA LEU A 2 -6.51 2.82 5.19
C LEU A 2 -7.10 2.77 3.80
N THR A 3 -6.75 3.72 2.95
CA THR A 3 -7.06 3.69 1.52
C THR A 3 -5.81 3.42 0.73
N LEU A 4 -5.84 2.45 -0.16
CA LEU A 4 -4.84 2.24 -1.20
C LEU A 4 -5.26 2.99 -2.45
N LYS A 5 -4.29 3.62 -3.13
CA LYS A 5 -4.47 4.16 -4.48
C LYS A 5 -3.29 3.76 -5.35
N ILE A 6 -3.56 3.26 -6.55
CA ILE A 6 -2.50 3.01 -7.53
C ILE A 6 -1.84 4.35 -7.87
N LYS A 7 -0.51 4.35 -7.78
CA LYS A 7 0.31 5.45 -8.30
C LYS A 7 0.76 5.14 -9.71
N GLU A 8 1.22 3.92 -9.94
CA GLU A 8 1.76 3.46 -11.21
C GLU A 8 1.74 1.93 -11.26
N ILE A 9 1.51 1.37 -12.44
CA ILE A 9 1.68 -0.06 -12.71
C ILE A 9 2.38 -0.22 -14.07
N ASN A 10 3.29 -1.17 -14.15
CA ASN A 10 3.94 -1.61 -15.38
C ASN A 10 4.09 -3.14 -15.36
N ASP A 11 4.68 -3.70 -16.41
CA ASP A 11 4.80 -5.16 -16.57
C ASP A 11 5.58 -5.87 -15.44
N LYS A 12 6.41 -5.13 -14.69
CA LYS A 12 7.29 -5.70 -13.66
C LYS A 12 6.85 -5.39 -12.23
N SER A 13 6.23 -4.24 -12.02
CA SER A 13 5.96 -3.76 -10.66
C SER A 13 4.68 -2.93 -10.58
N VAL A 14 4.09 -2.94 -9.39
CA VAL A 14 2.99 -2.06 -9.02
C VAL A 14 3.41 -1.18 -7.85
N THR A 15 3.07 0.10 -7.93
CA THR A 15 3.30 1.07 -6.86
C THR A 15 1.98 1.61 -6.36
N TYR A 16 1.74 1.46 -5.06
CA TYR A 16 0.61 2.04 -4.37
C TYR A 16 1.03 3.16 -3.43
N LYS A 17 0.16 4.15 -3.29
CA LYS A 17 0.12 5.01 -2.11
C LYS A 17 -0.88 4.44 -1.12
N TYR A 18 -0.57 4.53 0.18
CA TYR A 18 -1.53 4.24 1.23
C TYR A 18 -1.76 5.45 2.13
N TYR A 19 -3.02 5.64 2.49
CA TYR A 19 -3.53 6.77 3.25
C TYR A 19 -4.14 6.26 4.55
N PRO A 20 -3.40 6.32 5.66
CA PRO A 20 -3.95 5.96 6.97
C PRO A 20 -5.24 6.72 7.29
N ASN A 21 -6.24 6.02 7.84
CA ASN A 21 -7.56 6.57 8.16
C ASN A 21 -8.26 7.28 6.99
N ASP A 22 -7.90 6.95 5.74
CA ASP A 22 -8.40 7.64 4.55
C ASP A 22 -8.08 9.15 4.55
N ASP A 23 -7.06 9.58 5.30
CA ASP A 23 -6.68 10.98 5.37
C ASP A 23 -5.68 11.33 4.25
N GLU A 24 -6.15 12.07 3.25
CA GLU A 24 -5.32 12.56 2.14
C GLU A 24 -4.46 13.77 2.50
N ASN A 25 -4.67 14.39 3.68
CA ASN A 25 -3.93 15.57 4.12
C ASN A 25 -2.58 15.22 4.76
N ILE A 26 -2.40 13.98 5.20
CA ILE A 26 -1.11 13.50 5.72
C ILE A 26 -0.21 13.03 4.58
N LYS A 27 1.11 13.05 4.83
CA LYS A 27 2.07 12.45 3.90
C LYS A 27 1.73 10.96 3.71
N PRO A 28 1.35 10.51 2.50
CA PRO A 28 1.01 9.11 2.28
C PRO A 28 2.26 8.25 2.35
N GLY A 29 2.07 7.00 2.75
CA GLY A 29 3.10 6.00 2.54
C GLY A 29 3.10 5.52 1.08
N VAL A 30 4.20 4.91 0.66
CA VAL A 30 4.40 4.41 -0.70
C VAL A 30 5.00 3.02 -0.64
N ILE A 31 4.41 2.06 -1.35
CA ILE A 31 4.90 0.69 -1.45
C ILE A 31 5.00 0.32 -2.92
N GLN A 32 6.16 -0.14 -3.33
CA GLN A 32 6.40 -0.71 -4.65
C GLN A 32 6.69 -2.21 -4.50
N MET A 33 5.95 -3.02 -5.24
CA MET A 33 6.04 -4.48 -5.23
C MET A 33 6.31 -5.00 -6.64
N ASP A 34 7.22 -5.97 -6.74
CA ASP A 34 7.44 -6.74 -7.95
C ASP A 34 6.25 -7.70 -8.19
N ILE A 35 5.72 -7.72 -9.41
CA ILE A 35 4.48 -8.43 -9.72
C ILE A 35 4.68 -9.95 -9.71
N ASP A 36 5.83 -10.44 -10.17
CA ASP A 36 6.08 -11.86 -10.34
C ASP A 36 6.62 -12.51 -9.07
N SER A 37 7.54 -11.83 -8.37
CA SER A 37 8.17 -12.35 -7.14
C SER A 37 7.47 -11.93 -5.85
N LEU A 38 6.53 -10.99 -5.92
CA LEU A 38 5.84 -10.38 -4.77
C LEU A 38 6.77 -9.70 -3.76
N GLN A 39 8.03 -9.48 -4.12
CA GLN A 39 9.01 -8.82 -3.26
C GLN A 39 8.76 -7.31 -3.21
N ILE A 40 8.95 -6.73 -2.02
CA ILE A 40 8.89 -5.27 -1.84
C ILE A 40 10.20 -4.68 -2.37
N LEU A 41 10.11 -3.92 -3.45
CA LEU A 41 11.27 -3.23 -4.06
C LEU A 41 11.58 -1.92 -3.34
N ASN A 42 10.55 -1.23 -2.87
CA ASN A 42 10.69 0.03 -2.15
C ASN A 42 9.51 0.26 -1.20
N ALA A 43 9.80 0.81 -0.03
CA ALA A 43 8.79 1.14 0.97
C ALA A 43 9.12 2.45 1.68
N LYS A 44 8.15 3.36 1.72
CA LYS A 44 8.19 4.59 2.50
C LYS A 44 6.98 4.65 3.41
N LYS A 45 7.22 4.87 4.69
CA LYS A 45 6.16 5.02 5.68
C LYS A 45 5.39 6.33 5.52
N SER A 46 4.13 6.32 5.96
CA SER A 46 3.29 7.51 6.03
C SER A 46 3.77 8.46 7.14
N GLY A 47 3.25 9.69 7.15
CA GLY A 47 3.67 10.73 8.10
C GLY A 47 3.33 10.47 9.58
N ILE A 48 2.44 9.51 9.87
CA ILE A 48 1.91 9.29 11.23
C ILE A 48 2.52 8.07 11.94
N GLU A 49 3.34 7.28 11.26
CA GLU A 49 3.89 6.01 11.75
C GLU A 49 5.20 6.17 12.55
N ASN A 50 5.67 7.40 12.77
CA ASN A 50 6.86 7.63 13.59
C ASN A 50 6.60 7.41 15.11
N ASN A 51 5.34 7.36 15.54
CA ASN A 51 4.94 7.32 16.97
C ASN A 51 3.98 6.17 17.33
N THR A 52 3.65 5.28 16.38
CA THR A 52 2.70 4.18 16.59
C THR A 52 3.23 2.87 16.02
N ILE A 53 2.69 1.74 16.47
CA ILE A 53 2.91 0.44 15.82
C ILE A 53 2.58 0.60 14.33
N ASP A 54 3.42 0.06 13.44
CA ASP A 54 3.36 0.16 11.97
C ASP A 54 2.12 -0.54 11.34
N ASN A 55 0.97 -0.48 12.01
CA ASN A 55 -0.25 -1.19 11.63
C ASN A 55 -0.69 -0.83 10.21
N TYR A 56 -0.70 0.47 9.85
CA TYR A 56 -1.13 0.88 8.52
C TYR A 56 -0.19 0.34 7.44
N PHE A 57 1.12 0.45 7.64
CA PHE A 57 2.12 -0.08 6.74
C PHE A 57 2.03 -1.60 6.57
N ILE A 58 1.88 -2.35 7.66
CA ILE A 58 1.74 -3.81 7.63
C ILE A 58 0.47 -4.20 6.86
N HIS A 59 -0.68 -3.58 7.16
CA HIS A 59 -1.92 -3.87 6.46
C HIS A 59 -1.88 -3.44 4.98
N ALA A 60 -1.19 -2.36 4.65
CA ALA A 60 -0.98 -1.95 3.27
C ALA A 60 -0.17 -2.99 2.50
N ILE A 61 0.94 -3.48 3.08
CA ILE A 61 1.76 -4.54 2.47
C ILE A 61 0.92 -5.80 2.24
N ASP A 62 0.22 -6.28 3.28
CA ASP A 62 -0.56 -7.51 3.21
C ASP A 62 -1.64 -7.45 2.11
N ARG A 63 -2.33 -6.29 2.02
CA ARG A 63 -3.35 -6.10 0.99
C ARG A 63 -2.75 -6.01 -0.41
N ILE A 64 -1.67 -5.25 -0.60
CA ILE A 64 -0.97 -5.16 -1.90
C ILE A 64 -0.46 -6.52 -2.32
N HIS A 65 0.10 -7.31 -1.40
CA HIS A 65 0.55 -8.67 -1.67
C HIS A 65 -0.60 -9.56 -2.13
N THR A 66 -1.72 -9.53 -1.41
CA THR A 66 -2.93 -10.30 -1.76
C THR A 66 -3.47 -9.92 -3.14
N ASN A 67 -3.53 -8.62 -3.43
CA ASN A 67 -4.01 -8.09 -4.70
C ASN A 67 -3.08 -8.49 -5.86
N THR A 68 -1.77 -8.30 -5.69
CA THR A 68 -0.75 -8.66 -6.70
C THR A 68 -0.73 -10.17 -6.97
N ASN A 69 -0.80 -11.01 -5.93
CA ASN A 69 -0.87 -12.46 -6.06
C ASN A 69 -2.11 -12.92 -6.85
N LYS A 70 -3.23 -12.18 -6.75
CA LYS A 70 -4.45 -12.42 -7.54
C LYS A 70 -4.45 -11.73 -8.90
N ARG A 71 -3.37 -11.01 -9.24
CA ARG A 71 -3.28 -10.11 -10.42
C ARG A 71 -4.44 -9.11 -10.49
N LEU A 72 -4.89 -8.63 -9.33
CA LEU A 72 -5.91 -7.60 -9.20
C LEU A 72 -5.23 -6.28 -8.86
N PHE A 73 -5.48 -5.25 -9.65
CA PHE A 73 -4.85 -3.94 -9.48
C PHE A 73 -5.93 -2.85 -9.45
N PRO A 74 -6.72 -2.75 -8.36
CA PRO A 74 -7.75 -1.73 -8.25
C PRO A 74 -7.11 -0.34 -8.13
N ASP A 75 -7.62 0.63 -8.91
CA ASP A 75 -7.15 2.02 -8.87
C ASP A 75 -7.24 2.63 -7.46
N SER A 76 -8.27 2.26 -6.71
CA SER A 76 -8.42 2.62 -5.30
C SER A 76 -9.17 1.53 -4.53
N GLU A 77 -8.78 1.33 -3.27
CA GLU A 77 -9.39 0.35 -2.39
C GLU A 77 -9.36 0.80 -0.92
N LEU A 78 -10.51 0.75 -0.26
CA LEU A 78 -10.61 0.93 1.18
C LEU A 78 -10.30 -0.40 1.89
N VAL A 79 -9.33 -0.38 2.79
CA VAL A 79 -8.85 -1.52 3.56
C VAL A 79 -9.23 -1.29 5.02
N ALA A 80 -10.27 -2.00 5.46
CA ALA A 80 -10.69 -2.04 6.86
C ALA A 80 -10.18 -3.32 7.53
N TRP A 81 -9.74 -3.19 8.78
CA TRP A 81 -9.39 -4.31 9.67
C TRP A 81 -9.97 -3.97 11.05
N GLY A 82 -10.47 -5.00 11.73
CA GLY A 82 -11.11 -4.92 13.04
C GLY A 82 -10.77 -6.15 13.86
#